data_AF-A0A6G3WL37-F1
#
_entry.id   AF-A0A6G3WL37-F1
#
_cell.length_a   1.000
_cell.length_b   1.000
_cell.length_c   1.000
_cell.angle_alpha   90.00
_cell.angle_beta   90.00
_cell.angle_gamma   90.00
#
_symmetry.space_group_name_H-M   'P 1'
#
loop_
_entity.id
_entity.type
_entity.pdbx_description
1 polymer ?
#
loop_
_entity_poly.entity_id
_entity_poly.type
_entity_poly.pdbx_seq_one_letter_code
_entity_poly.pdbx_strand_id
1 'polypeptide(L)'
;MTADPYPGYAWLREHDPVCAVGGPHVRGRMWLVTRYDDVRACLADRRLGSGAPVNPDPHVPGLSHLDDPGHTRLRRLVAAAFTPAAVSR
;
A
#
# COMPACT_ATOMS: atom_id res chain seq x y z
N MET A 1 -2.33 -1.86 25.17
CA MET A 1 -2.29 -0.44 24.74
C MET A 1 -1.07 -0.27 23.86
N THR A 2 -1.24 0.12 22.60
CA THR A 2 -0.12 0.33 21.67
C THR A 2 0.60 1.63 22.03
N ALA A 3 1.93 1.61 22.05
CA ALA A 3 2.74 2.82 22.30
C ALA A 3 2.49 3.88 21.21
N ASP A 4 2.68 5.15 21.54
CA ASP A 4 2.59 6.26 20.59
C ASP A 4 3.64 6.08 19.46
N PRO A 5 3.22 5.88 18.20
CA PRO A 5 4.16 5.64 17.11
C PRO A 5 4.73 6.93 16.50
N TYR A 6 4.15 8.10 16.78
CA TYR A 6 4.49 9.34 16.07
C TYR A 6 5.92 9.82 16.30
N PRO A 7 6.51 9.74 17.51
CA PRO A 7 7.91 10.11 17.72
C PRO A 7 8.87 9.25 16.89
N GLY A 8 8.60 7.94 16.76
CA GLY A 8 9.41 7.04 15.94
C GLY A 8 9.33 7.40 14.46
N TYR A 9 8.14 7.68 13.93
CA TYR A 9 7.99 8.13 12.55
C TYR A 9 8.61 9.51 12.29
N ALA A 10 8.59 10.43 13.26
CA ALA A 10 9.25 11.72 13.14
C ALA A 10 10.76 11.54 12.98
N TRP A 11 11.37 10.70 13.83
CA TRP A 11 12.80 10.41 13.73
C TRP A 11 13.16 9.78 12.38
N LEU A 12 12.40 8.79 11.91
CA LEU A 12 12.65 8.14 10.61
C LEU A 12 12.56 9.13 9.45
N ARG A 13 11.55 9.99 9.41
CA ARG A 13 11.42 11.00 8.35
C ARG A 13 12.62 11.94 8.28
N GLU A 14 13.20 12.27 9.43
CA GLU A 14 14.33 13.19 9.50
C GLU A 14 15.66 12.50 9.18
N HIS A 15 15.90 11.31 9.75
CA HIS A 15 17.22 10.69 9.77
C HIS A 15 17.39 9.50 8.81
N ASP A 16 16.32 8.74 8.55
CA ASP A 16 16.38 7.52 7.72
C ASP A 16 15.05 7.29 6.98
N PRO A 17 14.75 8.13 5.95
CA PRO A 17 13.43 8.20 5.35
C PRO A 17 13.08 6.99 4.47
N VAL A 18 14.09 6.21 4.05
CA VAL A 18 13.97 4.97 3.27
C VAL A 18 14.85 3.91 3.93
N CYS A 19 14.28 3.14 4.85
CA CYS A 19 15.04 2.22 5.68
C CYS A 19 14.70 0.76 5.38
N ALA A 20 15.70 -0.11 5.47
CA ALA A 20 15.48 -1.55 5.36
C ALA A 20 14.83 -2.07 6.66
N VAL A 21 13.77 -2.85 6.52
CA VAL A 21 13.03 -3.41 7.66
C VAL A 21 13.32 -4.91 7.77
N GLY A 22 13.53 -5.37 8.99
CA GLY A 22 13.71 -6.79 9.31
C GLY A 22 12.94 -7.18 10.57
N GLY A 23 12.99 -8.47 10.91
CA GLY A 23 12.39 -8.99 12.14
C GLY A 23 11.76 -10.37 11.93
N PRO A 24 11.30 -11.02 13.02
CA PRO A 24 10.77 -12.37 12.98
C PRO A 24 9.53 -12.53 12.07
N HIS A 25 8.87 -11.42 11.73
CA HIS A 25 7.67 -11.41 10.88
C HIS A 25 7.92 -10.88 9.45
N VAL A 26 9.14 -10.43 9.13
CA VAL A 26 9.48 -9.91 7.81
C VAL A 26 10.08 -11.04 6.97
N ARG A 27 9.40 -11.41 5.88
CA ARG A 27 9.94 -12.38 4.91
C ARG A 27 10.68 -11.66 3.80
N GLY A 28 11.96 -11.96 3.64
CA GLY A 28 12.79 -11.36 2.60
C GLY A 28 13.18 -9.91 2.90
N ARG A 29 13.60 -9.20 1.85
CA ARG A 29 14.03 -7.80 1.97
C ARG A 29 12.82 -6.88 1.86
N MET A 30 12.53 -6.14 2.92
CA MET A 30 11.48 -5.13 2.95
C MET A 30 12.08 -3.74 3.15
N TRP A 31 11.43 -2.73 2.58
CA TRP A 31 11.79 -1.32 2.75
C TRP A 31 10.59 -0.55 3.31
N LEU A 32 10.86 0.43 4.18
CA LEU A 32 9.89 1.38 4.70
C LEU A 32 10.23 2.78 4.18
N VAL A 33 9.24 3.45 3.60
CA VAL A 33 9.33 4.83 3.11
C VAL A 33 8.43 5.71 3.98
N THR A 34 8.95 6.82 4.49
CA THR A 34 8.25 7.59 5.54
C THR A 34 7.94 9.05 5.20
N ARG A 35 8.61 9.65 4.22
CA ARG A 35 8.30 11.02 3.76
C ARG A 35 7.12 11.02 2.79
N TYR A 36 6.24 12.00 2.92
CA TYR A 36 5.00 12.07 2.14
C TYR A 36 5.27 12.04 0.63
N ASP A 37 6.20 12.86 0.15
CA ASP A 37 6.50 12.97 -1.28
C ASP A 37 7.03 11.65 -1.85
N ASP A 38 7.91 10.97 -1.11
CA ASP A 38 8.45 9.67 -1.51
C ASP A 38 7.37 8.59 -1.53
N VAL A 39 6.50 8.54 -0.50
CA VAL A 39 5.35 7.63 -0.47
C VAL A 39 4.42 7.88 -1.65
N ARG A 40 4.11 9.15 -1.94
CA ARG A 40 3.27 9.55 -3.06
C ARG A 40 3.87 9.12 -4.39
N ALA A 41 5.18 9.31 -4.58
CA ALA A 41 5.89 8.90 -5.77
C ALA A 41 5.89 7.37 -5.93
N CYS A 42 6.17 6.63 -4.85
CA CYS A 42 6.14 5.17 -4.86
C CYS A 42 4.78 4.61 -5.24
N LEU A 43 3.69 5.15 -4.65
CA LEU A 43 2.32 4.69 -4.94
C LEU A 43 1.84 5.00 -6.36
N ALA A 44 2.48 5.95 -7.05
CA ALA A 44 2.17 6.30 -8.43
C ALA A 44 3.05 5.55 -9.45
N ASP A 45 4.15 4.94 -9.01
CA ASP A 45 5.11 4.26 -9.88
C ASP A 45 4.66 2.84 -10.21
N ARG A 46 4.32 2.60 -11.48
CA ARG A 46 3.86 1.29 -11.98
C ARG A 46 4.92 0.19 -11.90
N ARG A 47 6.18 0.52 -11.61
CA ARG A 47 7.24 -0.47 -11.34
C ARG A 47 7.09 -1.10 -9.95
N LEU A 48 6.36 -0.45 -9.04
CA LEU A 48 6.09 -0.88 -7.67
C LEU A 48 4.65 -1.41 -7.56
N GLY A 49 4.41 -2.59 -8.14
CA GLY A 49 3.11 -3.28 -8.08
C GLY A 49 2.95 -4.18 -6.84
N SER A 50 1.79 -4.83 -6.72
CA SER A 50 1.51 -5.77 -5.62
C SER A 50 2.46 -6.98 -5.60
N GLY A 51 3.14 -7.26 -6.71
CA GLY A 51 4.04 -8.41 -6.85
C GLY A 51 3.30 -9.74 -6.80
N ALA A 52 4.03 -10.85 -6.80
CA ALA A 52 3.44 -12.16 -6.50
C ALA A 52 2.97 -12.17 -5.04
N PRO A 53 1.76 -12.68 -4.74
CA PRO A 53 1.20 -12.60 -3.40
C PRO A 53 2.11 -13.31 -2.37
N VAL A 54 2.50 -12.58 -1.32
CA VAL A 54 3.30 -13.11 -0.19
C VAL A 54 2.56 -14.21 0.59
N ASN A 55 1.25 -14.34 0.39
CA ASN A 55 0.44 -15.52 0.70
C ASN A 55 -0.59 -15.68 -0.42
N PRO A 56 -0.57 -16.77 -1.20
CA PRO A 56 -1.65 -17.06 -2.13
C PRO A 56 -2.89 -17.43 -1.30
N ASP A 57 -3.69 -16.44 -0.96
CA ASP A 57 -5.06 -16.69 -0.51
C ASP A 57 -5.79 -17.39 -1.68
N PRO A 58 -6.41 -18.57 -1.47
CA PRO A 58 -7.13 -19.28 -2.53
C PRO A 58 -8.40 -18.56 -2.99
N HIS A 59 -8.80 -17.48 -2.32
CA HIS A 59 -9.90 -16.63 -2.75
C HIS A 59 -9.46 -15.63 -3.83
N VAL A 60 -10.37 -15.35 -4.76
CA VAL A 60 -10.18 -14.43 -5.88
C VAL A 60 -9.43 -13.17 -5.41
N PRO A 61 -8.28 -12.81 -5.99
CA PRO A 61 -7.53 -11.65 -5.52
C PRO A 61 -8.44 -10.43 -5.57
N GLY A 62 -8.77 -9.88 -4.39
CA GLY A 62 -9.51 -8.63 -4.27
C GLY A 62 -8.79 -7.52 -5.03
N LEU A 63 -9.50 -6.42 -5.31
CA LEU A 63 -8.98 -5.30 -6.11
C LEU A 63 -7.56 -4.84 -5.70
N SER A 64 -7.21 -4.93 -4.41
CA SER A 64 -5.90 -4.56 -3.85
C SER A 64 -4.72 -5.46 -4.24
N HIS A 65 -4.96 -6.63 -4.83
CA HIS A 65 -3.92 -7.61 -5.22
C HIS A 65 -3.70 -7.67 -6.73
N LEU A 66 -4.37 -6.80 -7.48
CA LEU A 66 -4.23 -6.71 -8.93
C LEU A 66 -3.38 -5.51 -9.28
N ASP A 67 -2.44 -5.73 -10.20
CA ASP A 67 -1.80 -4.66 -10.94
C ASP A 67 -2.60 -4.34 -12.22
N ASP A 68 -2.21 -3.28 -12.92
CA ASP A 68 -2.81 -2.95 -14.22
C ASP A 68 -2.45 -3.99 -15.30
N PRO A 69 -3.39 -4.31 -16.22
CA PRO A 69 -4.68 -3.63 -16.43
C PRO A 69 -5.86 -4.21 -15.62
N GLY A 70 -5.65 -5.29 -14.86
CA GLY A 70 -6.71 -5.98 -14.11
C GLY A 70 -7.37 -5.08 -13.07
N HIS A 71 -6.56 -4.31 -12.33
CA HIS A 71 -7.03 -3.32 -11.37
C HIS A 71 -7.93 -2.27 -12.01
N THR A 72 -7.45 -1.61 -13.09
CA THR A 72 -8.26 -0.62 -13.82
C THR A 72 -9.58 -1.18 -14.33
N ARG A 73 -9.59 -2.43 -14.83
CA ARG A 73 -10.81 -3.08 -15.34
C ARG A 73 -11.84 -3.29 -14.22
N LEU A 74 -11.45 -3.89 -13.10
CA LEU A 74 -12.39 -4.15 -12.00
C LEU A 74 -12.86 -2.85 -11.34
N ARG A 75 -11.97 -1.88 -11.12
CA ARG A 75 -12.32 -0.57 -10.54
C ARG A 75 -13.39 0.14 -11.36
N ARG A 76 -13.30 0.10 -12.70
CA ARG A 76 -14.28 0.73 -13.60
C ARG A 76 -15.70 0.16 -13.44
N LEU A 77 -15.84 -1.13 -13.15
CA LEU A 77 -17.15 -1.77 -13.00
C LEU A 77 -17.88 -1.33 -11.72
N VAL A 78 -17.14 -1.06 -10.65
CA VAL A 78 -17.73 -0.77 -9.33
C VAL A 78 -17.77 0.72 -8.99
N ALA A 79 -16.97 1.55 -9.65
CA ALA A 79 -16.76 2.96 -9.28
C ALA A 79 -18.04 3.81 -9.18
N ALA A 80 -19.06 3.53 -10.00
CA ALA A 80 -20.32 4.29 -9.99
C ALA A 80 -21.05 4.24 -8.63
N ALA A 81 -20.92 3.13 -7.90
CA ALA A 81 -21.51 2.96 -6.57
C ALA A 81 -20.79 3.75 -5.46
N PHE A 82 -19.56 4.23 -5.72
CA PHE A 82 -18.71 4.93 -4.75
C PHE A 82 -18.59 6.43 -5.04
N THR A 83 -19.63 7.03 -5.64
CA THR A 83 -19.68 8.48 -5.89
C THR A 83 -20.43 9.20 -4.76
N PRO A 84 -20.16 10.49 -4.49
CA PRO A 84 -20.89 11.24 -3.45
C PRO A 84 -22.41 11.19 -3.63
N ALA A 85 -22.89 11.26 -4.88
CA ALA A 85 -24.31 11.17 -5.20
C ALA A 85 -24.91 9.78 -4.93
N ALA A 86 -24.14 8.69 -5.12
CA ALA A 86 -24.59 7.34 -4.81
C ALA A 86 -24.67 7.09 -3.30
N VAL A 87 -23.77 7.68 -2.50
CA VAL A 87 -23.76 7.55 -1.04
C VAL A 87 -24.86 8.37 -0.35
N SER A 88 -25.34 9.44 -0.99
CA SER A 88 -26.34 10.34 -0.42
C SER A 88 -27.79 9.92 -0.71
N ARG A 89 -28.01 8.71 -1.24
CA ARG A 89 -29.33 8.09 -1.46
C ARG A 89 -29.64 7.12 -0.33
#